data_AF-A0A977L2S9-F1
#
_entry.id   AF-A0A977L2S9-F1
#
_cell.length_a   1.000
_cell.length_b   1.000
_cell.length_c   1.000
_cell.angle_alpha   90.00
_cell.angle_beta   90.00
_cell.angle_gamma   90.00
#
_symmetry.space_group_name_H-M   'P 1'
#
loop_
_entity.id
_entity.type
_entity.pdbx_description
1 polymer ?
#
loop_
_entity_poly.entity_id
_entity_poly.type
_entity_poly.pdbx_seq_one_letter_code
_entity_poly.pdbx_strand_id
1 'polypeptide(L)' 'MGKLRVLSAKQVCQILTEQGFIQVRQRGSHIIMQKKIDNSTLTIPVPN' A
#
# COMPACT_ATOMS: atom_id res chain seq x y z
N MET A 1 4.17 -19.95 -17.49
CA MET A 1 3.95 -18.70 -16.72
C MET A 1 4.85 -18.71 -15.50
N GLY A 2 5.77 -17.75 -15.36
CA GLY A 2 6.64 -17.65 -14.19
C GLY A 2 5.84 -17.32 -12.93
N LYS A 3 6.17 -17.92 -11.79
CA LYS A 3 5.52 -17.61 -10.51
C LYS A 3 5.84 -16.17 -10.12
N LEU A 4 4.80 -15.37 -9.85
CA LEU A 4 4.95 -14.07 -9.22
C LEU A 4 5.60 -14.25 -7.84
N ARG A 5 6.49 -13.32 -7.48
CA ARG A 5 7.10 -13.31 -6.14
C ARG A 5 6.04 -12.96 -5.10
N VAL A 6 6.03 -13.71 -4.00
CA VAL A 6 5.25 -13.35 -2.81
C VAL A 6 5.93 -12.14 -2.16
N LEU A 7 5.17 -11.07 -1.95
CA LEU A 7 5.64 -9.85 -1.29
C LEU A 7 5.09 -9.80 0.13
N SER A 8 5.95 -9.45 1.08
CA SER A 8 5.53 -9.10 2.44
C SER A 8 4.81 -7.76 2.47
N ALA A 9 3.98 -7.52 3.48
CA ALA A 9 3.29 -6.25 3.68
C ALA A 9 4.27 -5.06 3.67
N LYS A 10 5.44 -5.21 4.30
CA LYS A 10 6.51 -4.21 4.31
C LYS A 10 7.02 -3.88 2.89
N GLN A 11 7.23 -4.91 2.05
CA GLN A 11 7.64 -4.70 0.66
C GLN A 11 6.54 -4.01 -0.15
N VAL A 12 5.28 -4.37 0.06
CA VAL A 12 4.14 -3.70 -0.58
C VAL A 12 4.07 -2.23 -0.17
N CYS A 13 4.17 -1.93 1.13
CA CYS A 13 4.19 -0.56 1.63
C CYS A 13 5.36 0.24 1.03
N GLN A 14 6.56 -0.34 0.93
CA GLN A 14 7.70 0.33 0.32
C GLN A 14 7.45 0.70 -1.15
N ILE A 15 6.96 -0.25 -1.95
CA ILE A 15 6.62 -0.01 -3.36
C ILE A 15 5.54 1.09 -3.48
N LEU A 16 4.51 1.04 -2.63
CA LEU A 16 3.46 2.05 -2.62
C LEU A 16 4.01 3.43 -2.24
N THR A 17 4.93 3.52 -1.29
CA THR A 17 5.59 4.78 -0.93
C THR A 17 6.41 5.35 -2.09
N GLU A 18 7.15 4.53 -2.83
CA GLU A 18 7.87 4.95 -4.03
C GLU A 18 6.92 5.47 -5.13
N GLN A 19 5.68 4.97 -5.17
CA GLN A 19 4.62 5.45 -6.07
C GLN A 19 3.87 6.69 -5.54
N GLY A 20 4.26 7.24 -4.39
CA GLY A 20 3.67 8.44 -3.80
C GLY A 20 2.46 8.18 -2.90
N PHE A 21 2.26 6.94 -2.44
CA PHE A 21 1.31 6.65 -1.36
C PHE A 21 1.95 6.92 0.01
N ILE A 22 1.14 7.37 0.95
CA ILE A 22 1.52 7.59 2.33
C ILE A 22 0.71 6.68 3.26
N GLN A 23 1.33 6.17 4.31
CA GLN A 23 0.61 5.45 5.35
C GLN A 23 -0.19 6.45 6.18
N VAL A 24 -1.51 6.29 6.25
CA VAL A 24 -2.40 7.22 6.98
C VAL A 24 -2.89 6.67 8.32
N ARG A 25 -3.05 5.35 8.43
CA ARG A 25 -3.40 4.68 9.70
C ARG A 25 -3.15 3.18 9.63
N GLN A 26 -3.09 2.53 10.78
CA GLN A 26 -3.13 1.08 10.89
C GLN A 26 -4.22 0.67 11.88
N ARG A 27 -5.05 -0.31 11.50
CA ARG A 27 -6.06 -0.91 12.37
C ARG A 27 -5.81 -2.41 12.43
N GLY A 28 -5.27 -2.88 13.55
CA GLY A 28 -4.85 -4.27 13.70
C GLY A 28 -3.82 -4.65 12.64
N SER A 29 -4.07 -5.73 11.91
CA SER A 29 -3.22 -6.21 10.82
C SER A 29 -3.39 -5.46 9.49
N HIS A 30 -4.24 -4.43 9.39
CA HIS A 30 -4.43 -3.72 8.12
C HIS A 30 -3.82 -2.32 8.17
N ILE A 31 -2.87 -2.06 7.26
CA ILE A 31 -2.23 -0.76 7.05
C ILE A 31 -2.97 -0.04 5.92
N ILE A 32 -3.44 1.17 6.16
CA ILE A 32 -4.12 1.98 5.14
C ILE A 32 -3.09 2.93 4.51
N MET A 33 -2.86 2.74 3.21
CA MET A 33 -2.04 3.59 2.35
C MET A 33 -2.95 4.49 1.52
N GLN A 34 -2.62 5.78 1.38
CA GLN A 34 -3.38 6.71 0.56
C GLN A 34 -2.49 7.55 -0.35
N LYS A 35 -2.97 7.84 -1.56
CA LYS A 35 -2.36 8.82 -2.48
C LYS A 35 -3.43 9.81 -2.91
N LYS A 36 -3.15 11.11 -2.74
CA LYS A 36 -3.97 12.17 -3.32
C LYS A 36 -3.66 12.28 -4.81
N ILE A 37 -4.71 12.28 -5.62
CA ILE A 37 -4.68 12.59 -7.05
C ILE A 37 -5.67 13.73 -7.30
N ASP A 38 -5.54 14.45 -8.41
CA ASP A 38 -6.16 15.75 -8.64
C ASP A 38 -7.54 15.96 -8.00
N ASN A 39 -8.50 15.06 -8.29
CA ASN A 39 -9.87 15.17 -7.78
C ASN A 39 -10.32 13.98 -6.92
N SER A 40 -9.41 13.11 -6.46
CA SER A 40 -9.78 11.97 -5.62
C SER A 40 -8.64 11.45 -4.73
N THR A 41 -8.96 10.49 -3.86
CA THR A 41 -7.96 9.83 -3.00
C THR A 41 -8.00 8.34 -3.24
N LEU A 42 -6.89 7.79 -3.72
CA LEU A 42 -6.71 6.34 -3.83
C LEU A 42 -6.38 5.79 -2.44
N THR A 43 -7.17 4.83 -1.96
CA THR A 43 -6.97 4.17 -0.67
C THR A 43 -6.72 2.69 -0.88
N ILE A 44 -5.60 2.18 -0.37
CA ILE A 44 -5.21 0.78 -0.47
C ILE A 44 -5.02 0.19 0.93
N PRO A 45 -5.81 -0.82 1.33
CA PRO A 45 -5.54 -1.60 2.53
C PRO A 45 -4.47 -2.66 2.24
N VAL A 46 -3.39 -2.65 3.01
CA VAL A 46 -2.32 -3.64 2.97
C VAL A 46 -2.47 -4.57 4.19
N PRO A 47 -2.72 -5.87 3.99
CA PRO A 47 -2.74 -6.83 5.10
C PRO A 47 -1.30 -7.16 5.53
N ASN A 48 -1.07 -7.15 6.84
CA ASN A 48 0.16 -7.53 7.51
C ASN A 48 0.06 -8.92 8.15
#